data_AF-A0A4Q9LMU6-F1
#
_entry.id   AF-A0A4Q9LMU6-F1
#
_cell.length_a   1.000
_cell.length_b   1.000
_cell.length_c   1.000
_cell.angle_alpha   90.00
_cell.angle_beta   90.00
_cell.angle_gamma   90.00
#
_symmetry.space_group_name_H-M   'P 1'
#
loop_
_entity.id
_entity.type
_entity.pdbx_description
1 polymer ?
#
loop_
_entity_poly.entity_id
_entity_poly.type
_entity_poly.pdbx_seq_one_letter_code
_entity_poly.pdbx_strand_id
1 'polypeptide(L)'
;MERRKIRKKLLQPRIESINDLNKDLYRKYILDYIDNHYTLISKYYSVISITIIRNDLDFLEKLIYNTEFKRTNCSYLRCNIKYGQRDVKIPMEFKILMDAILKRDLRQEGLFRKVPVCTDLKMARDDYIGGVLAGENIRYLRNVLKKFDVICLTSLFKELFNLYNTPVFPEKYLKLLLVIAKMKDHSMKNRNISYSNEKEICEEKLDKEILCDETGIFKTDESDATDKDLLEDIGQTSETSILEYTHSTTTDSYFESIPVDIRKKLIMKFTILSLPRQNRRFLEVLIKFFSVVHNLSIKGDKMHKKNMTLRGYSVVIMPKLFLKTKHSLDITEINELVDLSEYILFNSLSFFDIKENPTY
;
A
#
# COMPACT_ATOMS: atom_id res chain seq x y z
N MET A 1 12.04 -7.31 -26.30
CA MET A 1 10.58 -7.57 -26.38
C MET A 1 10.03 -8.13 -25.07
N GLU A 2 10.73 -9.10 -24.47
CA GLU A 2 10.39 -9.79 -23.21
C GLU A 2 10.11 -8.87 -22.00
N ARG A 3 10.97 -7.87 -21.72
CA ARG A 3 10.74 -6.90 -20.62
C ARG A 3 9.40 -6.18 -20.72
N ARG A 4 8.91 -5.90 -21.93
CA ARG A 4 7.60 -5.27 -22.14
C ARG A 4 6.46 -6.22 -21.78
N LYS A 5 6.57 -7.51 -22.13
CA LYS A 5 5.59 -8.55 -21.77
C LYS A 5 5.53 -8.73 -20.25
N ILE A 6 6.69 -8.91 -19.60
CA ILE A 6 6.79 -9.06 -18.13
C ILE A 6 6.21 -7.83 -17.44
N ARG A 7 6.59 -6.62 -17.86
CA ARG A 7 6.04 -5.38 -17.31
C ARG A 7 4.52 -5.33 -17.47
N LYS A 8 3.97 -5.74 -18.62
CA LYS A 8 2.52 -5.79 -18.83
C LYS A 8 1.86 -6.77 -17.85
N LYS A 9 2.41 -7.98 -17.67
CA LYS A 9 1.91 -8.98 -16.69
C LYS A 9 1.97 -8.45 -15.25
N LEU A 10 3.08 -7.80 -14.87
CA LEU A 10 3.23 -7.24 -13.52
C LEU A 10 2.26 -6.07 -13.24
N LEU A 11 1.86 -5.32 -14.27
CA LEU A 11 0.93 -4.20 -14.16
C LEU A 11 -0.55 -4.60 -14.30
N GLN A 12 -0.84 -5.87 -14.59
CA GLN A 12 -2.23 -6.33 -14.62
C GLN A 12 -2.85 -6.26 -13.21
N PRO A 13 -4.14 -5.87 -13.11
CA PRO A 13 -4.90 -6.00 -11.88
C PRO A 13 -4.84 -7.43 -11.35
N ARG A 14 -4.83 -7.57 -10.03
CA ARG A 14 -4.76 -8.90 -9.38
C ARG A 14 -5.92 -9.17 -8.44
N ILE A 15 -6.56 -8.13 -7.93
CA ILE A 15 -7.57 -8.20 -6.87
C ILE A 15 -8.67 -7.16 -7.12
N GLU A 16 -9.78 -7.31 -6.43
CA GLU A 16 -10.75 -6.24 -6.23
C GLU A 16 -10.24 -5.35 -5.09
N SER A 17 -9.74 -4.17 -5.42
CA SER A 17 -9.10 -3.29 -4.46
C SER A 17 -10.12 -2.41 -3.73
N ILE A 18 -9.86 -2.07 -2.47
CA ILE A 18 -10.61 -1.03 -1.72
C ILE A 18 -10.65 0.31 -2.46
N ASN A 19 -9.71 0.57 -3.37
CA ASN A 19 -9.69 1.78 -4.20
C ASN A 19 -10.57 1.69 -5.46
N ASP A 20 -11.08 0.50 -5.80
CA ASP A 20 -12.08 0.29 -6.85
C ASP A 20 -13.49 0.65 -6.38
N LEU A 21 -13.73 0.62 -5.07
CA LEU A 21 -15.03 0.96 -4.48
C LEU A 21 -15.41 2.43 -4.75
N ASN A 22 -16.69 2.66 -5.06
CA ASN A 22 -17.29 3.99 -5.08
C ASN A 22 -17.50 4.47 -3.62
N LYS A 23 -18.00 5.71 -3.42
CA LYS A 23 -18.12 6.28 -2.06
C LYS A 23 -19.04 5.43 -1.17
N ASP A 24 -20.18 4.99 -1.70
CA ASP A 24 -21.21 4.27 -0.93
C ASP A 24 -20.79 2.84 -0.59
N LEU A 25 -20.24 2.10 -1.56
CA LEU A 25 -19.71 0.75 -1.32
C LEU A 25 -18.52 0.78 -0.36
N TYR A 26 -17.66 1.79 -0.48
CA TYR A 26 -16.56 1.99 0.47
C TYR A 26 -17.07 2.22 1.89
N ARG A 27 -18.12 3.04 2.04
CA ARG A 27 -18.77 3.30 3.33
C ARG A 27 -19.39 2.02 3.90
N LYS A 28 -20.10 1.24 3.09
CA LYS A 28 -20.67 -0.04 3.54
C LYS A 28 -19.56 -1.00 4.01
N TYR A 29 -18.48 -1.10 3.22
CA TYR A 29 -17.34 -1.96 3.55
C TYR A 29 -16.66 -1.58 4.86
N ILE A 30 -16.39 -0.28 5.09
CA ILE A 30 -15.72 0.15 6.32
C ILE A 30 -16.62 -0.01 7.56
N LEU A 31 -17.94 0.16 7.42
CA LEU A 31 -18.90 -0.09 8.51
C LEU A 31 -18.92 -1.56 8.91
N ASP A 32 -19.06 -2.45 7.94
CA ASP A 32 -19.00 -3.90 8.15
C ASP A 32 -17.66 -4.31 8.80
N TYR A 33 -16.55 -3.76 8.30
CA TYR A 33 -15.23 -4.00 8.88
C TYR A 33 -15.11 -3.52 10.34
N ILE A 34 -15.67 -2.35 10.66
CA ILE A 34 -15.69 -1.83 12.04
C ILE A 34 -16.54 -2.74 12.92
N ASP A 35 -17.74 -3.10 12.49
CA ASP A 35 -18.67 -3.89 13.30
C ASP A 35 -18.11 -5.30 13.58
N ASN A 36 -17.47 -5.93 12.59
CA ASN A 36 -16.84 -7.25 12.73
C ASN A 36 -15.56 -7.25 13.59
N HIS A 37 -14.90 -6.09 13.76
CA HIS A 37 -13.61 -5.99 14.45
C HIS A 37 -13.58 -4.92 15.54
N TYR A 38 -14.76 -4.49 16.02
CA TYR A 38 -14.90 -3.33 16.90
C TYR A 38 -14.09 -3.45 18.18
N THR A 39 -14.15 -4.62 18.83
CA THR A 39 -13.46 -4.91 20.10
C THR A 39 -11.94 -4.77 19.98
N LEU A 40 -11.37 -5.12 18.84
CA LEU A 40 -9.94 -4.98 18.57
C LEU A 40 -9.60 -3.54 18.17
N ILE A 41 -10.39 -2.92 17.30
CA ILE A 41 -10.17 -1.53 16.86
C ILE A 41 -10.22 -0.56 18.05
N SER A 42 -11.18 -0.71 18.96
CA SER A 42 -11.39 0.18 20.11
C SER A 42 -10.25 0.17 21.13
N LYS A 43 -9.38 -0.85 21.12
CA LYS A 43 -8.15 -0.85 21.93
C LYS A 43 -7.09 0.12 21.43
N TYR A 44 -7.10 0.45 20.13
CA TYR A 44 -6.06 1.27 19.49
C TYR A 44 -6.57 2.63 18.99
N TYR A 45 -7.88 2.74 18.75
CA TYR A 45 -8.53 3.97 18.30
C TYR A 45 -9.49 4.48 19.36
N SER A 46 -9.50 5.80 19.57
CA SER A 46 -10.50 6.41 20.44
C SER A 46 -11.90 6.23 19.86
N VAL A 47 -12.91 6.10 20.72
CA VAL A 47 -14.32 6.03 20.32
C VAL A 47 -14.68 7.19 19.39
N ILE A 48 -14.19 8.40 19.68
CA ILE A 48 -14.38 9.58 18.82
C ILE A 48 -13.84 9.35 17.41
N SER A 49 -12.63 8.80 17.28
CA SER A 49 -12.02 8.51 15.97
C SER A 49 -12.85 7.50 15.18
N ILE A 50 -13.31 6.43 15.85
CA ILE A 50 -14.17 5.40 15.24
C ILE A 50 -15.49 6.01 14.79
N THR A 51 -16.12 6.84 15.62
CA THR A 51 -17.38 7.53 15.30
C THR A 51 -17.24 8.47 14.11
N ILE A 52 -16.14 9.22 14.01
CA ILE A 52 -15.87 10.11 12.87
C ILE A 52 -15.77 9.30 11.58
N ILE A 53 -15.04 8.18 11.60
CA ILE A 53 -14.88 7.28 10.46
C ILE A 53 -16.22 6.62 10.09
N ARG A 54 -16.96 6.10 11.08
CA ARG A 54 -18.26 5.43 10.91
C ARG A 54 -19.30 6.36 10.25
N ASN A 55 -19.31 7.62 10.68
CA ASN A 55 -20.33 8.57 10.24
C ASN A 55 -19.95 9.36 8.99
N ASP A 56 -18.74 9.15 8.43
CA ASP A 56 -18.22 9.89 7.27
C ASP A 56 -18.32 11.40 7.50
N LEU A 57 -17.93 11.85 8.70
CA LEU A 57 -17.99 13.26 9.09
C LEU A 57 -16.84 14.02 8.41
N ASP A 58 -16.90 14.11 7.08
CA ASP A 58 -15.91 14.67 6.15
C ASP A 58 -15.29 15.99 6.67
N PHE A 59 -16.10 16.84 7.31
CA PHE A 59 -15.64 18.10 7.90
C PHE A 59 -14.73 17.88 9.11
N LEU A 60 -15.18 17.09 10.10
CA LEU A 60 -14.40 16.78 11.31
C LEU A 60 -13.19 15.91 10.98
N GLU A 61 -13.34 15.00 10.02
CA GLU A 61 -12.26 14.17 9.53
C GLU A 61 -11.14 15.04 8.95
N LYS A 62 -11.45 16.04 8.12
CA LYS A 62 -10.47 16.98 7.57
C LYS A 62 -9.87 17.91 8.62
N LEU A 63 -10.65 18.37 9.59
CA LEU A 63 -10.21 19.33 10.60
C LEU A 63 -9.30 18.69 11.65
N ILE A 64 -9.64 17.49 12.10
CA ILE A 64 -9.01 16.86 13.28
C ILE A 64 -8.00 15.80 12.85
N TYR A 65 -8.25 15.12 11.74
CA TYR A 65 -7.65 13.82 11.49
C TYR A 65 -6.84 13.77 10.18
N ASN A 66 -7.40 14.07 9.03
CA ASN A 66 -6.91 13.54 7.76
C ASN A 66 -6.47 14.63 6.80
N THR A 67 -5.33 15.25 7.12
CA THR A 67 -4.66 16.13 6.17
C THR A 67 -4.18 15.31 4.97
N GLU A 68 -4.80 15.55 3.81
CA GLU A 68 -4.49 14.83 2.58
C GLU A 68 -3.03 15.05 2.17
N PHE A 69 -2.42 14.04 1.55
CA PHE A 69 -1.14 14.14 0.86
C PHE A 69 -1.34 15.00 -0.38
N LYS A 70 -1.18 16.31 -0.19
CA LYS A 70 -1.52 17.33 -1.19
C LYS A 70 -0.49 18.45 -1.22
N ARG A 71 -0.31 19.01 -2.42
CA ARG A 71 0.42 20.25 -2.69
C ARG A 71 -0.54 21.25 -3.36
N THR A 72 -0.31 22.54 -3.16
CA THR A 72 -0.99 23.60 -3.90
C THR A 72 -0.72 23.45 -5.41
N ASN A 73 -1.73 23.69 -6.24
CA ASN A 73 -1.64 23.58 -7.70
C ASN A 73 -1.18 22.20 -8.21
N CYS A 74 -1.44 21.14 -7.44
CA CYS A 74 -1.14 19.78 -7.84
C CYS A 74 -2.14 19.28 -8.90
N SER A 75 -1.63 18.90 -10.08
CA SER A 75 -2.40 18.20 -11.11
C SER A 75 -2.35 16.68 -10.92
N TYR A 76 -3.39 15.98 -11.33
CA TYR A 76 -3.50 14.51 -11.15
C TYR A 76 -3.61 13.79 -12.49
N LEU A 77 -2.91 12.66 -12.62
CA LEU A 77 -2.97 11.77 -13.78
C LEU A 77 -3.46 10.38 -13.40
N ARG A 78 -4.16 9.72 -14.34
CA ARG A 78 -4.52 8.30 -14.22
C ARG A 78 -3.25 7.45 -14.21
N CYS A 79 -3.25 6.45 -13.34
CA CYS A 79 -2.16 5.52 -13.15
C CYS A 79 -2.66 4.08 -13.17
N ASN A 80 -1.96 3.26 -13.95
CA ASN A 80 -2.17 1.82 -14.09
C ASN A 80 -1.19 0.99 -13.25
N ILE A 81 -0.32 1.62 -12.47
CA ILE A 81 0.57 0.94 -11.52
C ILE A 81 -0.22 0.76 -10.22
N LYS A 82 -1.04 -0.28 -10.14
CA LYS A 82 -2.00 -0.53 -9.04
C LYS A 82 -2.25 -2.04 -8.88
N TYR A 83 -3.01 -2.42 -7.85
CA TYR A 83 -3.54 -3.78 -7.67
C TYR A 83 -4.97 -3.91 -8.21
N GLY A 84 -5.79 -2.87 -8.02
CA GLY A 84 -7.20 -2.85 -8.41
C GLY A 84 -7.46 -2.79 -9.91
N GLN A 85 -8.73 -2.95 -10.28
CA GLN A 85 -9.21 -2.96 -11.65
C GLN A 85 -9.32 -1.54 -12.24
N ARG A 86 -9.73 -0.54 -11.44
CA ARG A 86 -10.02 0.84 -11.89
C ARG A 86 -8.83 1.76 -11.77
N ASP A 87 -8.61 2.63 -12.75
CA ASP A 87 -7.44 3.51 -12.74
C ASP A 87 -7.50 4.47 -11.55
N VAL A 88 -6.38 4.58 -10.84
CA VAL A 88 -6.26 5.50 -9.72
C VAL A 88 -5.62 6.80 -10.19
N LYS A 89 -6.12 7.94 -9.70
CA LYS A 89 -5.51 9.23 -9.95
C LYS A 89 -4.42 9.46 -8.91
N ILE A 90 -3.22 9.86 -9.32
CA ILE A 90 -2.11 10.26 -8.44
C ILE A 90 -1.48 11.55 -8.96
N PRO A 91 -0.65 12.24 -8.17
CA PRO A 91 -0.01 13.46 -8.65
C PRO A 91 0.82 13.24 -9.92
N MET A 92 0.69 14.20 -10.83
CA MET A 92 1.28 14.15 -12.17
C MET A 92 2.80 13.93 -12.13
N GLU A 93 3.50 14.65 -11.27
CA GLU A 93 4.94 14.61 -11.11
C GLU A 93 5.46 13.23 -10.71
N PHE A 94 4.71 12.51 -9.86
CA PHE A 94 5.04 11.15 -9.50
C PHE A 94 4.77 10.20 -10.67
N LYS A 95 3.63 10.33 -11.35
CA LYS A 95 3.29 9.45 -12.47
C LYS A 95 4.32 9.53 -13.61
N ILE A 96 4.70 10.75 -14.01
CA ILE A 96 5.66 10.97 -15.09
C ILE A 96 7.03 10.39 -14.72
N LEU A 97 7.48 10.60 -13.48
CA LEU A 97 8.77 10.12 -13.01
C LEU A 97 8.81 8.60 -12.82
N MET A 98 7.75 7.98 -12.28
CA MET A 98 7.60 6.52 -12.21
C MET A 98 7.65 5.89 -13.60
N ASP A 99 6.96 6.48 -14.58
CA ASP A 99 7.00 6.00 -15.96
C ASP A 99 8.39 6.10 -16.58
N ALA A 100 9.13 7.17 -16.28
CA ALA A 100 10.50 7.34 -16.73
C ALA A 100 11.42 6.27 -16.12
N ILE A 101 11.34 6.06 -14.79
CA ILE A 101 12.12 5.02 -14.09
C ILE A 101 11.84 3.64 -14.69
N LEU A 102 10.57 3.25 -14.88
CA LEU A 102 10.20 1.94 -15.44
C LEU A 102 10.59 1.75 -16.92
N LYS A 103 11.07 2.79 -17.61
CA LYS A 103 11.61 2.72 -18.97
C LYS A 103 13.14 2.61 -19.00
N ARG A 104 13.82 2.74 -17.86
CA ARG A 104 15.29 2.61 -17.74
C ARG A 104 15.70 1.17 -17.50
N ASP A 105 17.01 0.94 -17.50
CA ASP A 105 17.57 -0.32 -17.06
C ASP A 105 17.54 -0.41 -15.53
N LEU A 106 16.66 -1.28 -15.01
CA LEU A 106 16.46 -1.45 -13.57
C LEU A 106 17.44 -2.44 -12.93
N ARG A 107 18.40 -2.97 -13.69
CA ARG A 107 19.44 -3.88 -13.20
C ARG A 107 20.65 -3.15 -12.58
N GLN A 108 20.64 -1.82 -12.59
CA GLN A 108 21.73 -1.04 -12.02
C GLN A 108 21.80 -1.26 -10.51
N GLU A 109 22.98 -1.66 -10.02
CA GLU A 109 23.17 -1.90 -8.59
C GLU A 109 22.89 -0.65 -7.75
N GLY A 110 22.17 -0.82 -6.65
CA GLY A 110 21.91 0.24 -5.69
C GLY A 110 20.84 1.27 -6.12
N LEU A 111 19.87 0.88 -6.96
CA LEU A 111 18.67 1.70 -7.22
C LEU A 111 18.09 2.30 -5.93
N PHE A 112 17.71 3.58 -5.94
CA PHE A 112 17.22 4.35 -4.78
C PHE A 112 18.19 4.50 -3.60
N ARG A 113 19.23 3.66 -3.46
CA ARG A 113 20.24 3.73 -2.40
C ARG A 113 21.44 4.59 -2.77
N LYS A 114 21.98 4.41 -3.98
CA LYS A 114 23.12 5.18 -4.47
C LYS A 114 22.73 6.64 -4.64
N VAL A 115 23.66 7.52 -4.28
CA VAL A 115 23.54 8.96 -4.49
C VAL A 115 24.15 9.27 -5.86
N PRO A 116 23.44 9.97 -6.75
CA PRO A 116 23.97 10.41 -8.04
C PRO A 116 25.07 11.46 -7.87
N VAL A 117 25.74 11.80 -8.97
CA VAL A 117 26.64 12.96 -9.01
C VAL A 117 25.86 14.22 -8.63
N CYS A 118 26.42 15.03 -7.73
CA CYS A 118 25.73 16.19 -7.17
C CYS A 118 25.27 17.20 -8.24
N THR A 119 26.09 17.41 -9.27
CA THR A 119 25.77 18.29 -10.41
C THR A 119 24.54 17.80 -11.17
N ASP A 120 24.48 16.51 -11.48
CA ASP A 120 23.37 15.92 -12.24
C ASP A 120 22.07 15.97 -11.46
N LEU A 121 22.12 15.73 -10.15
CA LEU A 121 20.95 15.84 -9.28
C LEU A 121 20.47 17.28 -9.17
N LYS A 122 21.39 18.24 -9.05
CA LYS A 122 21.05 19.66 -9.03
C LYS A 122 20.37 20.08 -10.33
N MET A 123 20.93 19.71 -11.48
CA MET A 123 20.33 19.97 -12.79
C MET A 123 18.97 19.30 -12.94
N ALA A 124 18.82 18.05 -12.48
CA ALA A 124 17.55 17.34 -12.53
C ALA A 124 16.48 18.00 -11.64
N ARG A 125 16.86 18.50 -10.46
CA ARG A 125 16.00 19.27 -9.58
C ARG A 125 15.55 20.55 -10.25
N ASP A 126 16.49 21.35 -10.76
CA ASP A 126 16.21 22.64 -11.36
C ASP A 126 15.32 22.48 -12.61
N ASP A 127 15.65 21.55 -13.51
CA ASP A 127 14.87 21.31 -14.74
C ASP A 127 13.48 20.70 -14.44
N TYR A 128 13.40 19.66 -13.60
CA TYR A 128 12.16 18.90 -13.42
C TYR A 128 11.29 19.44 -12.29
N ILE A 129 11.84 19.60 -11.08
CA ILE A 129 11.07 20.13 -9.95
C ILE A 129 10.74 21.60 -10.22
N GLY A 130 11.70 22.38 -10.74
CA GLY A 130 11.44 23.75 -11.19
C GLY A 130 10.31 23.80 -12.24
N GLY A 131 10.35 22.93 -13.26
CA GLY A 131 9.27 22.81 -14.24
C GLY A 131 7.91 22.42 -13.64
N VAL A 132 7.88 21.48 -12.70
CA VAL A 132 6.65 21.07 -11.99
C VAL A 132 6.04 22.25 -11.21
N LEU A 133 6.89 23.06 -10.56
CA LEU A 133 6.45 24.22 -9.79
C LEU A 133 6.01 25.38 -10.70
N ALA A 134 6.65 25.53 -11.87
CA ALA A 134 6.28 26.50 -12.89
C ALA A 134 5.01 26.12 -13.68
N GLY A 135 4.45 24.92 -13.47
CA GLY A 135 3.25 24.46 -14.18
C GLY A 135 3.53 24.02 -15.62
N GLU A 136 4.75 23.60 -15.92
CA GLU A 136 5.14 23.14 -17.26
C GLU A 136 4.31 21.94 -17.74
N ASN A 137 4.15 21.86 -19.06
CA ASN A 137 3.35 20.79 -19.65
C ASN A 137 4.04 19.41 -19.57
N ILE A 138 3.24 18.35 -19.66
CA ILE A 138 3.67 16.95 -19.54
C ILE A 138 4.76 16.59 -20.58
N ARG A 139 4.70 17.16 -21.79
CA ARG A 139 5.66 16.85 -22.87
C ARG A 139 7.05 17.39 -22.51
N TYR A 140 7.11 18.62 -22.02
CA TYR A 140 8.34 19.23 -21.51
C TYR A 140 8.95 18.38 -20.39
N LEU A 141 8.17 18.08 -19.35
CA LEU A 141 8.61 17.30 -18.20
C LEU A 141 9.17 15.92 -18.60
N ARG A 142 8.51 15.22 -19.53
CA ARG A 142 9.01 13.94 -20.06
C ARG A 142 10.33 14.07 -20.83
N ASN A 143 10.53 15.17 -21.54
CA ASN A 143 11.77 15.39 -22.30
C ASN A 143 12.94 15.71 -21.37
N VAL A 144 12.71 16.48 -20.30
CA VAL A 144 13.70 16.73 -19.24
C VAL A 144 14.22 15.40 -18.67
N LEU A 145 13.32 14.50 -18.25
CA LEU A 145 13.71 13.24 -17.62
C LEU A 145 14.51 12.30 -18.54
N LYS A 146 14.46 12.49 -19.87
CA LYS A 146 15.24 11.66 -20.81
C LYS A 146 16.74 11.84 -20.63
N LYS A 147 17.19 13.02 -20.16
CA LYS A 147 18.59 13.40 -19.99
C LYS A 147 19.29 12.66 -18.84
N PHE A 148 18.54 12.18 -17.86
CA PHE A 148 19.09 11.65 -16.61
C PHE A 148 19.04 10.12 -16.54
N ASP A 149 20.05 9.56 -15.86
CA ASP A 149 20.16 8.13 -15.57
C ASP A 149 19.17 7.69 -14.46
N VAL A 150 19.02 6.38 -14.25
CA VAL A 150 18.02 5.88 -13.29
C VAL A 150 18.40 6.19 -11.83
N ILE A 151 19.67 6.33 -11.48
CA ILE A 151 20.11 6.70 -10.12
C ILE A 151 19.69 8.13 -9.80
N CYS A 152 19.88 9.06 -10.73
CA CYS A 152 19.40 10.42 -10.63
C CYS A 152 17.87 10.46 -10.55
N LEU A 153 17.16 9.76 -11.44
CA LEU A 153 15.69 9.72 -11.43
C LEU A 153 15.11 9.16 -10.11
N THR A 154 15.72 8.12 -9.55
CA THR A 154 15.28 7.53 -8.26
C THR A 154 15.59 8.44 -7.07
N SER A 155 16.65 9.26 -7.15
CA SER A 155 16.94 10.29 -6.15
C SER A 155 15.96 11.45 -6.24
N LEU A 156 15.69 11.94 -7.44
CA LEU A 156 14.67 12.95 -7.71
C LEU A 156 13.27 12.51 -7.23
N PHE A 157 12.95 11.22 -7.38
CA PHE A 157 11.69 10.65 -6.90
C PHE A 157 11.51 10.80 -5.39
N LYS A 158 12.58 10.59 -4.61
CA LYS A 158 12.56 10.78 -3.16
C LYS A 158 12.42 12.26 -2.78
N GLU A 159 12.96 13.17 -3.60
CA GLU A 159 12.85 14.61 -3.37
C GLU A 159 11.45 15.16 -3.63
N LEU A 160 10.65 14.56 -4.53
CA LEU A 160 9.27 14.99 -4.78
C LEU A 160 8.42 15.00 -3.51
N PHE A 161 8.65 14.07 -2.58
CA PHE A 161 7.93 14.05 -1.30
C PHE A 161 8.16 15.33 -0.48
N ASN A 162 9.29 16.01 -0.65
CA ASN A 162 9.59 17.25 0.07
C ASN A 162 8.70 18.42 -0.41
N LEU A 163 8.08 18.31 -1.60
CA LEU A 163 7.17 19.33 -2.14
C LEU A 163 5.77 19.29 -1.51
N TYR A 164 5.45 18.24 -0.75
CA TYR A 164 4.14 18.04 -0.13
C TYR A 164 4.19 18.47 1.32
N ASN A 165 3.09 19.05 1.83
CA ASN A 165 3.08 19.57 3.20
C ASN A 165 2.98 18.45 4.24
N THR A 166 2.40 17.31 3.84
CA THR A 166 2.06 16.19 4.71
C THR A 166 2.73 14.91 4.21
N PRO A 167 3.00 13.92 5.09
CA PRO A 167 3.41 12.58 4.68
C PRO A 167 2.23 11.78 4.11
N VAL A 168 2.52 10.61 3.50
CA VAL A 168 1.48 9.73 2.95
C VAL A 168 0.59 9.19 4.06
N PHE A 169 1.18 8.78 5.17
CA PHE A 169 0.46 8.61 6.43
C PHE A 169 0.50 9.94 7.18
N PRO A 170 -0.65 10.58 7.46
CA PRO A 170 -0.67 11.81 8.25
C PRO A 170 0.05 11.64 9.59
N GLU A 171 0.76 12.67 10.06
CA GLU A 171 1.65 12.60 11.23
C GLU A 171 0.95 12.11 12.51
N LYS A 172 -0.34 12.40 12.66
CA LYS A 172 -1.17 11.91 13.77
C LYS A 172 -1.28 10.38 13.85
N TYR A 173 -1.03 9.65 12.76
CA TYR A 173 -0.97 8.18 12.78
C TYR A 173 0.37 7.67 13.33
N LEU A 174 1.41 8.51 13.46
CA LEU A 174 2.76 8.07 13.82
C LEU A 174 2.80 7.28 15.14
N LYS A 175 2.12 7.78 16.19
CA LYS A 175 2.04 7.09 17.48
C LYS A 175 1.40 5.72 17.34
N LEU A 176 0.29 5.63 16.60
CA LEU A 176 -0.39 4.35 16.35
C LEU A 176 0.50 3.40 15.54
N LEU A 177 1.15 3.90 14.48
CA LEU A 177 2.05 3.11 13.64
C LEU A 177 3.21 2.54 14.46
N LEU A 178 3.78 3.30 15.39
CA LEU A 178 4.79 2.80 16.33
C LEU A 178 4.24 1.69 17.24
N VAL A 179 3.01 1.83 17.74
CA VAL A 179 2.33 0.77 18.50
C VAL A 179 2.15 -0.50 17.66
N ILE A 180 1.68 -0.36 16.41
CA ILE A 180 1.53 -1.48 15.46
C ILE A 180 2.89 -2.11 15.13
N ALA A 181 3.93 -1.29 14.94
CA ALA A 181 5.28 -1.77 14.66
C ALA A 181 5.82 -2.64 15.80
N LYS A 182 5.57 -2.23 17.05
CA LYS A 182 5.94 -2.93 18.28
C LYS A 182 5.15 -4.21 18.54
N MET A 183 4.04 -4.44 17.82
CA MET A 183 3.37 -5.76 17.82
C MET A 183 4.32 -6.77 17.17
N LYS A 184 5.12 -7.43 18.01
CA LYS A 184 6.03 -8.49 17.61
C LYS A 184 5.44 -9.81 18.03
N ASP A 185 5.35 -10.71 17.07
CA ASP A 185 5.13 -12.11 17.34
C ASP A 185 6.45 -12.66 17.90
N HIS A 186 6.47 -13.23 19.11
CA HIS A 186 7.67 -13.88 19.65
C HIS A 186 8.17 -15.03 18.75
N SER A 187 7.35 -15.48 17.78
CA SER A 187 7.62 -16.51 16.78
C SER A 187 8.47 -16.06 15.57
N MET A 188 8.65 -14.75 15.34
CA MET A 188 9.28 -14.22 14.11
C MET A 188 10.79 -14.48 13.98
N LYS A 189 11.48 -14.96 15.03
CA LYS A 189 12.91 -15.33 14.95
C LYS A 189 13.19 -16.50 14.00
N ASN A 190 12.19 -17.31 13.65
CA ASN A 190 12.36 -18.49 12.78
C ASN A 190 11.96 -18.27 11.30
N ARG A 191 11.48 -17.08 10.92
CA ARG A 191 10.94 -16.88 9.55
C ARG A 191 12.00 -16.87 8.45
N ASN A 192 13.29 -16.74 8.76
CA ASN A 192 14.39 -16.95 7.80
C ASN A 192 14.31 -18.29 7.04
N ILE A 193 13.58 -19.28 7.57
CA ILE A 193 13.41 -20.61 6.98
C ILE A 193 12.07 -20.75 6.22
N SER A 194 11.06 -19.92 6.51
CA SER A 194 9.76 -19.91 5.79
C SER A 194 9.76 -19.04 4.53
N TYR A 195 10.72 -18.11 4.42
CA TYR A 195 10.86 -17.21 3.27
C TYR A 195 11.33 -17.88 1.97
N SER A 196 11.75 -19.15 2.00
CA SER A 196 11.99 -19.94 0.79
C SER A 196 10.68 -20.46 0.17
N ASN A 197 9.70 -20.84 0.99
CA ASN A 197 8.56 -21.62 0.52
C ASN A 197 7.42 -20.75 -0.06
N GLU A 198 7.13 -19.56 0.49
CA GLU A 198 6.14 -18.63 -0.12
C GLU A 198 6.68 -17.95 -1.38
N LYS A 199 8.02 -17.80 -1.45
CA LYS A 199 8.73 -17.31 -2.62
C LYS A 199 8.66 -18.32 -3.77
N GLU A 200 8.82 -19.61 -3.47
CA GLU A 200 8.55 -20.70 -4.41
C GLU A 200 7.08 -20.76 -4.84
N ILE A 201 6.10 -20.53 -3.95
CA ILE A 201 4.67 -20.60 -4.34
C ILE A 201 4.27 -19.46 -5.30
N CYS A 202 4.81 -18.24 -5.13
CA CYS A 202 4.56 -17.13 -6.06
C CYS A 202 5.38 -17.22 -7.35
N GLU A 203 6.59 -17.79 -7.31
CA GLU A 203 7.45 -18.00 -8.48
C GLU A 203 7.00 -19.23 -9.30
N GLU A 204 6.67 -20.37 -8.67
CA GLU A 204 6.11 -21.56 -9.34
C GLU A 204 4.77 -21.28 -10.00
N LYS A 205 3.84 -20.55 -9.36
CA LYS A 205 2.56 -20.20 -9.99
C LYS A 205 2.77 -19.31 -11.21
N LEU A 206 3.73 -18.38 -11.14
CA LEU A 206 4.02 -17.47 -12.24
C LEU A 206 4.74 -18.17 -13.41
N ASP A 207 5.62 -19.13 -13.12
CA ASP A 207 6.38 -19.89 -14.11
C ASP A 207 5.53 -21.02 -14.73
N LYS A 208 4.65 -21.69 -13.96
CA LYS A 208 3.66 -22.65 -14.49
C LYS A 208 2.68 -21.98 -15.45
N GLU A 209 2.20 -20.77 -15.14
CA GLU A 209 1.35 -20.01 -16.07
C GLU A 209 2.08 -19.58 -17.35
N ILE A 210 3.38 -19.27 -17.29
CA ILE A 210 4.17 -18.89 -18.47
C ILE A 210 4.44 -20.12 -19.35
N LEU A 211 4.68 -21.29 -18.74
CA LEU A 211 4.85 -22.55 -19.47
C LEU A 211 3.54 -23.02 -20.14
N CYS A 212 2.38 -22.76 -19.51
CA CYS A 212 1.07 -23.08 -20.08
C CYS A 212 0.72 -22.19 -21.29
N ASP A 213 1.12 -20.92 -21.30
CA ASP A 213 0.93 -20.03 -22.47
C ASP A 213 1.82 -20.42 -23.68
N GLU A 214 2.93 -21.14 -23.44
CA GLU A 214 3.83 -21.62 -24.51
C GLU A 214 3.45 -23.00 -25.06
N THR A 215 2.62 -23.77 -24.37
CA THR A 215 2.28 -25.16 -24.76
C THR A 215 0.93 -25.33 -25.45
N GLY A 216 0.09 -24.30 -25.53
CA GLY A 216 -1.07 -24.28 -26.44
C GLY A 216 -2.06 -25.45 -26.25
N ILE A 217 -2.22 -25.97 -25.03
CA ILE A 217 -3.19 -27.03 -24.76
C ILE A 217 -4.45 -26.40 -24.19
N PHE A 218 -5.42 -26.15 -25.08
CA PHE A 218 -6.81 -25.93 -24.72
C PHE A 218 -7.43 -27.26 -24.26
N LYS A 219 -7.97 -27.29 -23.04
CA LYS A 219 -9.07 -28.19 -22.68
C LYS A 219 -10.24 -27.34 -22.22
N THR A 220 -11.21 -27.20 -23.10
CA THR A 220 -12.59 -26.85 -22.80
C THR A 220 -13.26 -28.07 -22.19
N ASP A 221 -13.96 -27.91 -21.08
CA ASP A 221 -15.13 -28.71 -20.77
C ASP A 221 -16.15 -27.83 -20.03
N GLU A 222 -17.30 -27.70 -20.66
CA GLU A 222 -18.56 -27.19 -20.14
C GLU A 222 -19.21 -28.24 -19.23
N SER A 223 -19.93 -27.81 -18.19
CA SER A 223 -21.21 -28.45 -17.83
C SER A 223 -22.05 -27.56 -16.93
N ASP A 224 -23.27 -27.30 -17.40
CA ASP A 224 -24.41 -26.73 -16.69
C ASP A 224 -24.86 -27.56 -15.47
N ALA A 225 -25.54 -26.91 -14.51
CA ALA A 225 -26.94 -27.25 -14.14
C ALA A 225 -27.43 -26.58 -12.82
N THR A 226 -28.47 -25.74 -12.99
CA THR A 226 -29.77 -25.65 -12.27
C THR A 226 -29.91 -25.34 -10.76
N ASP A 227 -30.63 -24.22 -10.55
CA ASP A 227 -31.68 -23.87 -9.56
C ASP A 227 -32.18 -24.90 -8.53
N LYS A 228 -32.47 -24.37 -7.32
CA LYS A 228 -33.76 -24.59 -6.63
C LYS A 228 -34.01 -23.57 -5.50
N ASP A 229 -35.24 -23.05 -5.51
CA ASP A 229 -35.92 -22.25 -4.49
C ASP A 229 -36.01 -22.94 -3.12
N LEU A 230 -36.14 -22.14 -2.05
CA LEU A 230 -37.21 -22.26 -1.04
C LEU A 230 -37.24 -21.04 -0.10
N LEU A 231 -38.43 -20.44 -0.01
CA LEU A 231 -38.91 -19.49 1.00
C LEU A 231 -39.09 -20.18 2.36
N GLU A 232 -38.91 -19.45 3.46
CA GLU A 232 -39.94 -19.33 4.50
C GLU A 232 -39.66 -18.18 5.49
N ASP A 233 -40.75 -17.46 5.77
CA ASP A 233 -40.97 -16.41 6.77
C ASP A 233 -40.65 -16.88 8.20
N ILE A 234 -40.42 -15.93 9.12
CA ILE A 234 -41.10 -15.81 10.43
C ILE A 234 -40.64 -14.52 11.14
N GLY A 235 -41.62 -13.70 11.55
CA GLY A 235 -41.72 -13.21 12.93
C GLY A 235 -41.04 -11.89 13.31
N GLN A 236 -41.83 -10.81 13.33
CA GLN A 236 -41.65 -9.67 14.21
C GLN A 236 -41.84 -10.08 15.69
N THR A 237 -41.05 -9.55 16.62
CA THR A 237 -41.52 -8.66 17.70
C THR A 237 -40.35 -8.07 18.50
N SER A 238 -40.63 -6.88 19.01
CA SER A 238 -39.87 -5.96 19.86
C SER A 238 -39.32 -6.55 21.17
N GLU A 239 -38.18 -6.02 21.64
CA GLU A 239 -38.09 -5.33 22.95
C GLU A 239 -36.71 -4.68 23.12
N THR A 240 -36.72 -3.36 23.32
CA THR A 240 -35.57 -2.54 23.71
C THR A 240 -35.28 -2.75 25.19
N SER A 241 -34.32 -3.62 25.51
CA SER A 241 -33.68 -3.67 26.83
C SER A 241 -32.46 -2.76 26.85
N ILE A 242 -32.52 -1.70 27.65
CA ILE A 242 -31.37 -0.88 28.03
C ILE A 242 -30.47 -1.75 28.92
N LEU A 243 -29.35 -2.22 28.36
CA LEU A 243 -28.35 -3.01 29.05
C LEU A 243 -27.34 -2.08 29.73
N GLU A 244 -27.38 -2.04 31.06
CA GLU A 244 -26.31 -1.48 31.88
C GLU A 244 -25.01 -2.26 31.61
N TYR A 245 -24.04 -1.57 31.01
CA TYR A 245 -22.74 -2.11 30.66
C TYR A 245 -21.88 -2.19 31.93
N THR A 246 -22.01 -3.30 32.65
CA THR A 246 -21.02 -3.68 33.67
C THR A 246 -19.76 -4.14 32.93
N HIS A 247 -18.65 -3.44 33.14
CA HIS A 247 -17.34 -3.82 32.59
C HIS A 247 -16.89 -5.17 33.18
N SER A 248 -17.24 -6.26 32.50
CA SER A 248 -16.81 -7.61 32.84
C SER A 248 -15.36 -7.84 32.40
N THR A 249 -14.55 -8.33 33.32
CA THR A 249 -13.15 -8.80 33.14
C THR A 249 -12.97 -9.93 32.11
N THR A 250 -14.05 -10.40 31.47
CA THR A 250 -14.05 -11.46 30.46
C THR A 250 -13.58 -10.99 29.07
N THR A 251 -13.69 -9.70 28.73
CA THR A 251 -13.36 -9.22 27.36
C THR A 251 -11.86 -9.25 27.04
N ASP A 252 -10.99 -9.24 28.05
CA ASP A 252 -9.55 -9.30 27.80
C ASP A 252 -9.07 -10.71 27.46
N SER A 253 -9.70 -11.77 28.02
CA SER A 253 -9.33 -13.16 27.72
C SER A 253 -9.55 -13.56 26.25
N TYR A 254 -10.63 -13.06 25.64
CA TYR A 254 -10.93 -13.34 24.22
C TYR A 254 -9.94 -12.63 23.29
N PHE A 255 -9.47 -11.45 23.66
CA PHE A 255 -8.53 -10.71 22.84
C PHE A 255 -7.14 -11.35 22.81
N GLU A 256 -6.73 -11.96 23.92
CA GLU A 256 -5.45 -12.65 24.03
C GLU A 256 -5.37 -13.94 23.21
N SER A 257 -6.53 -14.50 22.80
CA SER A 257 -6.57 -15.69 21.94
C SER A 257 -6.22 -15.41 20.48
N ILE A 258 -6.43 -14.18 19.99
CA ILE A 258 -6.14 -13.82 18.59
C ILE A 258 -4.63 -13.70 18.39
N PRO A 259 -4.03 -14.45 17.43
CA PRO A 259 -2.60 -14.36 17.14
C PRO A 259 -2.11 -12.93 16.87
N VAL A 260 -0.90 -12.60 17.33
CA VAL A 260 -0.35 -11.24 17.24
C VAL A 260 -0.26 -10.76 15.79
N ASP A 261 0.19 -11.60 14.86
CA ASP A 261 0.33 -11.24 13.45
C ASP A 261 -1.04 -10.90 12.82
N ILE A 262 -2.07 -11.66 13.20
CA ILE A 262 -3.44 -11.44 12.78
C ILE A 262 -3.98 -10.10 13.31
N ARG A 263 -3.80 -9.82 14.61
CA ARG A 263 -4.19 -8.52 15.20
C ARG A 263 -3.48 -7.36 14.51
N LYS A 264 -2.17 -7.49 14.29
CA LYS A 264 -1.35 -6.51 13.58
C LYS A 264 -1.90 -6.24 12.18
N LYS A 265 -2.24 -7.30 11.44
CA LYS A 265 -2.80 -7.23 10.10
C LYS A 265 -4.12 -6.46 10.06
N LEU A 266 -5.05 -6.74 10.97
CA LEU A 266 -6.33 -6.02 11.01
C LEU A 266 -6.19 -4.55 11.34
N ILE A 267 -5.40 -4.24 12.37
CA ILE A 267 -5.23 -2.86 12.80
C ILE A 267 -4.53 -2.07 11.70
N MET A 268 -3.54 -2.67 11.03
CA MET A 268 -2.89 -2.06 9.88
C MET A 268 -3.85 -1.86 8.70
N LYS A 269 -4.70 -2.85 8.38
CA LYS A 269 -5.74 -2.73 7.34
C LYS A 269 -6.73 -1.61 7.68
N PHE A 270 -7.22 -1.57 8.92
CA PHE A 270 -8.10 -0.49 9.39
C PHE A 270 -7.41 0.88 9.31
N THR A 271 -6.11 0.94 9.61
CA THR A 271 -5.32 2.16 9.48
C THR A 271 -5.28 2.65 8.03
N ILE A 272 -5.09 1.74 7.07
CA ILE A 272 -5.10 2.06 5.63
C ILE A 272 -6.50 2.47 5.15
N LEU A 273 -7.56 1.81 5.64
CA LEU A 273 -8.96 2.22 5.40
C LEU A 273 -9.25 3.61 5.98
N SER A 274 -8.65 3.94 7.11
CA SER A 274 -8.84 5.25 7.74
C SER A 274 -8.09 6.38 7.04
N LEU A 275 -7.22 6.09 6.06
CA LEU A 275 -6.49 7.13 5.32
C LEU A 275 -7.44 7.89 4.38
N PRO A 276 -7.18 9.20 4.16
CA PRO A 276 -7.86 9.94 3.11
C PRO A 276 -7.73 9.19 1.77
N ARG A 277 -8.81 9.20 0.98
CA ARG A 277 -8.88 8.42 -0.28
C ARG A 277 -7.67 8.64 -1.17
N GLN A 278 -7.16 9.87 -1.22
CA GLN A 278 -6.04 10.20 -2.08
C GLN A 278 -4.70 9.68 -1.57
N ASN A 279 -4.48 9.66 -0.25
CA ASN A 279 -3.33 9.06 0.38
C ASN A 279 -3.34 7.54 0.16
N ARG A 280 -4.50 6.89 0.36
CA ARG A 280 -4.68 5.46 0.16
C ARG A 280 -4.42 5.02 -1.28
N ARG A 281 -4.93 5.77 -2.26
CA ARG A 281 -4.63 5.56 -3.68
C ARG A 281 -3.15 5.70 -3.98
N PHE A 282 -2.52 6.75 -3.47
CA PHE A 282 -1.11 6.99 -3.71
C PHE A 282 -0.23 5.91 -3.04
N LEU A 283 -0.59 5.47 -1.84
CA LEU A 283 0.07 4.36 -1.14
C LEU A 283 0.01 3.05 -1.95
N GLU A 284 -1.16 2.69 -2.49
CA GLU A 284 -1.31 1.51 -3.38
C GLU A 284 -0.34 1.60 -4.56
N VAL A 285 -0.30 2.76 -5.23
CA VAL A 285 0.60 2.97 -6.38
C VAL A 285 2.06 2.88 -5.98
N LEU A 286 2.45 3.47 -4.85
CA LEU A 286 3.83 3.42 -4.36
C LEU A 286 4.25 1.97 -4.10
N ILE A 287 3.46 1.21 -3.35
CA ILE A 287 3.78 -0.17 -3.01
C ILE A 287 3.86 -1.02 -4.29
N LYS A 288 2.87 -0.89 -5.19
CA LYS A 288 2.89 -1.60 -6.46
C LYS A 288 4.10 -1.20 -7.31
N PHE A 289 4.45 0.08 -7.35
CA PHE A 289 5.62 0.57 -8.09
C PHE A 289 6.91 -0.07 -7.58
N PHE A 290 7.14 -0.10 -6.26
CA PHE A 290 8.31 -0.76 -5.70
C PHE A 290 8.32 -2.26 -5.96
N SER A 291 7.17 -2.93 -5.85
CA SER A 291 7.03 -4.35 -6.21
C SER A 291 7.41 -4.60 -7.68
N VAL A 292 6.93 -3.76 -8.61
CA VAL A 292 7.27 -3.86 -10.04
C VAL A 292 8.75 -3.61 -10.28
N VAL A 293 9.34 -2.58 -9.67
CA VAL A 293 10.77 -2.28 -9.80
C VAL A 293 11.62 -3.44 -9.27
N HIS A 294 11.29 -3.98 -8.10
CA HIS A 294 11.98 -5.11 -7.48
C HIS A 294 11.92 -6.37 -8.37
N ASN A 295 10.74 -6.73 -8.87
CA ASN A 295 10.59 -7.88 -9.76
C ASN A 295 11.34 -7.70 -11.08
N LEU A 296 11.37 -6.50 -11.63
CA LEU A 296 12.08 -6.20 -12.88
C LEU A 296 13.61 -6.10 -12.70
N SER A 297 14.10 -5.74 -11.52
CA SER A 297 15.54 -5.67 -11.23
C SER A 297 16.13 -7.06 -11.00
N ILE A 298 15.37 -7.98 -10.41
CA ILE A 298 15.81 -9.34 -10.07
C ILE A 298 15.79 -10.29 -11.27
N LYS A 299 14.85 -10.12 -12.22
CA LYS A 299 14.72 -11.03 -13.37
C LYS A 299 15.92 -10.97 -14.33
N GLY A 300 16.65 -12.09 -14.38
CA GLY A 300 17.77 -12.33 -15.29
C GLY A 300 19.16 -12.14 -14.68
N ASP A 301 19.26 -11.89 -13.37
CA ASP A 301 20.53 -11.82 -12.65
C ASP A 301 20.70 -13.05 -11.76
N LYS A 302 21.56 -13.99 -12.19
CA LYS A 302 21.92 -15.18 -11.37
C LYS A 302 22.57 -14.78 -10.04
N MET A 303 23.02 -13.53 -9.90
CA MET A 303 23.63 -12.96 -8.71
C MET A 303 22.68 -11.97 -8.02
N HIS A 304 21.50 -12.44 -7.59
CA HIS A 304 20.50 -11.69 -6.79
C HIS A 304 21.08 -10.86 -5.62
N LYS A 305 22.30 -11.16 -5.16
CA LYS A 305 23.01 -10.51 -4.05
C LYS A 305 23.26 -9.01 -4.24
N LYS A 306 23.23 -8.48 -5.47
CA LYS A 306 23.58 -7.06 -5.73
C LYS A 306 22.39 -6.11 -5.86
N ASN A 307 21.17 -6.65 -5.94
CA ASN A 307 19.95 -5.87 -6.13
C ASN A 307 19.27 -5.52 -4.80
N MET A 308 18.45 -4.46 -4.84
CA MET A 308 17.76 -3.96 -3.64
C MET A 308 16.68 -4.96 -3.19
N THR A 309 16.78 -5.40 -1.93
CA THR A 309 15.73 -6.19 -1.28
C THR A 309 14.51 -5.32 -0.99
N LEU A 310 13.34 -5.94 -0.72
CA LEU A 310 12.15 -5.21 -0.26
C LEU A 310 12.46 -4.40 1.01
N ARG A 311 13.22 -4.98 1.96
CA ARG A 311 13.75 -4.25 3.11
C ARG A 311 14.56 -3.03 2.73
N GLY A 312 15.43 -3.14 1.72
CA GLY A 312 16.18 -2.00 1.21
C GLY A 312 15.28 -0.87 0.72
N TYR A 313 14.20 -1.19 -0.01
CA TYR A 313 13.19 -0.22 -0.40
C TYR A 313 12.49 0.40 0.82
N SER A 314 12.11 -0.41 1.81
CA SER A 314 11.54 0.05 3.07
C SER A 314 12.42 1.08 3.77
N VAL A 315 13.71 0.79 3.94
CA VAL A 315 14.67 1.71 4.58
C VAL A 315 14.68 3.08 3.91
N VAL A 316 14.63 3.10 2.58
CA VAL A 316 14.76 4.34 1.80
C VAL A 316 13.45 5.12 1.71
N ILE A 317 12.30 4.43 1.63
CA ILE A 317 11.00 5.09 1.46
C ILE A 317 10.28 5.38 2.77
N MET A 318 10.55 4.62 3.84
CA MET A 318 9.92 4.76 5.16
C MET A 318 9.89 6.22 5.63
N PRO A 319 11.01 6.98 5.62
CA PRO A 319 10.98 8.35 6.11
C PRO A 319 10.03 9.24 5.31
N LYS A 320 9.80 8.92 4.03
CA LYS A 320 8.90 9.66 3.14
C LYS A 320 7.43 9.25 3.30
N LEU A 321 7.17 8.03 3.77
CA LEU A 321 5.81 7.56 4.05
C LEU A 321 5.25 8.15 5.34
N PHE A 322 6.07 8.25 6.39
CA PHE A 322 5.59 8.56 7.75
C PHE A 322 6.04 9.91 8.30
N LEU A 323 7.17 10.46 7.83
CA LEU A 323 7.83 11.57 8.51
C LEU A 323 7.86 12.85 7.68
N LYS A 324 7.75 13.97 8.38
CA LYS A 324 8.17 15.30 7.94
C LYS A 324 9.24 15.84 8.89
N THR A 325 9.94 16.90 8.47
CA THR A 325 11.21 17.42 9.00
C THR A 325 11.21 17.90 10.47
N LYS A 326 10.22 17.53 11.29
CA LYS A 326 10.03 18.04 12.67
C LYS A 326 9.89 16.98 13.76
N HIS A 327 9.97 15.69 13.42
CA HIS A 327 9.86 14.62 14.43
C HIS A 327 11.24 14.19 14.91
N SER A 328 11.47 14.28 16.22
CA SER A 328 12.62 13.65 16.88
C SER A 328 12.23 12.22 17.23
N LEU A 329 12.56 11.29 16.34
CA LEU A 329 12.47 9.86 16.63
C LEU A 329 13.85 9.33 16.99
N ASP A 330 13.90 8.41 17.94
CA ASP A 330 15.14 7.69 18.21
C ASP A 330 15.42 6.62 17.12
N ILE A 331 16.62 6.06 17.14
CA ILE A 331 17.04 5.04 16.17
C ILE A 331 16.16 3.78 16.25
N THR A 332 15.66 3.44 17.43
CA THR A 332 14.79 2.27 17.66
C THR A 332 13.45 2.46 16.98
N GLU A 333 12.80 3.60 17.18
CA GLU A 333 11.53 3.97 16.55
C GLU A 333 11.67 4.04 15.03
N ILE A 334 12.80 4.56 14.52
CA ILE A 334 13.13 4.55 13.10
C ILE A 334 13.17 3.10 12.57
N ASN A 335 13.86 2.20 13.26
CA ASN A 335 13.95 0.79 12.85
C ASN A 335 12.58 0.10 12.89
N GLU A 336 11.76 0.39 13.90
CA GLU A 336 10.38 -0.13 14.00
C GLU A 336 9.51 0.32 12.81
N LEU A 337 9.62 1.58 12.39
CA LEU A 337 8.91 2.06 11.20
C LEU A 337 9.45 1.46 9.89
N VAL A 338 10.74 1.15 9.82
CA VAL A 338 11.32 0.43 8.68
C VAL A 338 10.74 -0.98 8.61
N ASP A 339 10.72 -1.69 9.74
CA ASP A 339 10.16 -3.05 9.82
C ASP A 339 8.65 -3.03 9.50
N LEU A 340 7.91 -1.99 9.94
CA LEU A 340 6.51 -1.81 9.56
C LEU A 340 6.34 -1.52 8.06
N SER A 341 7.23 -0.72 7.45
CA SER A 341 7.19 -0.46 6.00
C SER A 341 7.41 -1.74 5.21
N GLU A 342 8.34 -2.58 5.65
CA GLU A 342 8.59 -3.91 5.09
C GLU A 342 7.35 -4.80 5.23
N TYR A 343 6.74 -4.83 6.41
CA TYR A 343 5.48 -5.53 6.64
C TYR A 343 4.36 -5.06 5.70
N ILE A 344 4.25 -3.75 5.47
CA ILE A 344 3.28 -3.16 4.53
C ILE A 344 3.55 -3.60 3.09
N LEU A 345 4.81 -3.57 2.63
CA LEU A 345 5.17 -3.98 1.28
C LEU A 345 4.87 -5.48 1.07
N PHE A 346 5.23 -6.31 2.04
CA PHE A 346 5.08 -7.77 1.96
C PHE A 346 3.61 -8.19 1.96
N ASN A 347 2.81 -7.65 2.88
CA ASN A 347 1.39 -8.00 3.04
C ASN A 347 0.45 -7.11 2.20
N SER A 348 1.00 -6.38 1.22
CA SER A 348 0.25 -5.32 0.54
C SER A 348 -1.05 -5.78 -0.12
N LEU A 349 -1.09 -6.95 -0.75
CA LEU A 349 -2.33 -7.47 -1.35
C LEU A 349 -3.46 -7.56 -0.32
N SER A 350 -3.17 -8.08 0.87
CA SER A 350 -4.18 -8.27 1.92
C SER A 350 -4.77 -6.99 2.49
N PHE A 351 -4.00 -5.90 2.48
CA PHE A 351 -4.48 -4.61 2.94
C PHE A 351 -5.42 -3.95 1.94
N PHE A 352 -5.25 -4.24 0.64
CA PHE A 352 -6.05 -3.65 -0.42
C PHE A 352 -7.18 -4.55 -0.92
N ASP A 353 -7.11 -5.87 -0.74
CA ASP A 353 -8.15 -6.80 -1.19
C ASP A 353 -9.42 -6.66 -0.34
N ILE A 354 -10.57 -6.46 -0.99
CA ILE A 354 -11.87 -6.38 -0.31
C ILE A 354 -12.38 -7.75 0.13
N LYS A 355 -11.96 -8.84 -0.54
CA LYS A 355 -12.41 -10.21 -0.22
C LYS A 355 -11.67 -10.79 0.98
N GLU A 356 -10.48 -10.28 1.25
CA GLU A 356 -9.68 -10.72 2.37
C GLU A 356 -10.14 -10.04 3.67
N ASN A 357 -11.22 -10.52 4.25
CA ASN A 357 -11.56 -10.23 5.64
C ASN A 357 -11.02 -11.38 6.48
N PRO A 358 -9.94 -11.18 7.26
CA PRO A 358 -9.49 -12.22 8.17
C PRO A 358 -10.59 -12.40 9.22
N THR A 359 -11.41 -13.42 9.04
CA THR A 359 -12.35 -13.93 10.04
C THR A 359 -11.58 -14.84 11.00
N TYR A 360 -11.87 -14.73 12.30
CA TYR A 360 -11.28 -15.57 13.35
C TYR A 360 -12.32 -16.52 13.90
#